data_AF-A0A957FWW1-F1
#
_entry.id   AF-A0A957FWW1-F1
#
_cell.length_a   1.000
_cell.length_b   1.000
_cell.length_c   1.000
_cell.angle_alpha   90.00
_cell.angle_beta   90.00
_cell.angle_gamma   90.00
#
_symmetry.space_group_name_H-M   'P 1'
#
loop_
_entity.id
_entity.type
_entity.pdbx_description
1 polymer ?
#
loop_
_entity_poly.entity_id
_entity_poly.type
_entity_poly.pdbx_seq_one_letter_code
_entity_poly.pdbx_strand_id
1 'polypeptide(L)'
;MSLILLDTRGRILGIPTIYKGSLNTCVIRIGKLFRPAIEQQAAAIIVATNHPSSDPKPATEDVAVTRQIIQASRILDIPVMDHIVIDTGRYVSLKERGLPFGDRTAYLSQQVWSTVTMLFSGYLPPARTVSGLSIILA
;
A
#
# COMPACT_ATOMS: atom_id res chain seq x y z
N MET A 1 -1.03 5.78 7.25
CA MET A 1 -0.21 5.29 6.11
C MET A 1 0.44 3.98 6.49
N SER A 2 0.15 2.96 5.71
CA SER A 2 0.71 1.61 5.82
C SER A 2 1.39 1.23 4.51
N LEU A 3 2.35 0.30 4.59
CA LEU A 3 2.93 -0.32 3.40
C LEU A 3 2.51 -1.77 3.34
N ILE A 4 2.25 -2.28 2.15
CA ILE A 4 2.15 -3.72 1.89
C ILE A 4 3.48 -4.10 1.23
N LEU A 5 4.25 -4.95 1.90
CA LEU A 5 5.54 -5.42 1.43
C LEU A 5 5.34 -6.70 0.62
N LEU A 6 5.94 -6.78 -0.56
CA LEU A 6 5.76 -7.89 -1.48
C LEU A 6 7.08 -8.60 -1.77
N ASP A 7 7.03 -9.92 -1.93
CA ASP A 7 8.14 -10.70 -2.47
C ASP A 7 8.17 -10.68 -4.01
N THR A 8 9.14 -11.37 -4.62
CA THR A 8 9.32 -11.44 -6.08
C THR A 8 8.17 -12.14 -6.81
N ARG A 9 7.29 -12.83 -6.10
CA ARG A 9 6.07 -13.48 -6.64
C ARG A 9 4.81 -12.66 -6.34
N GLY A 10 4.95 -11.47 -5.76
CA GLY A 10 3.84 -10.61 -5.37
C GLY A 10 3.07 -11.10 -4.14
N ARG A 11 3.66 -11.99 -3.32
CA ARG A 11 3.07 -12.44 -2.07
C ARG A 11 3.39 -11.46 -0.96
N ILE A 12 2.46 -11.29 -0.02
CA ILE A 12 2.61 -10.34 1.09
C ILE A 12 3.62 -10.88 2.11
N LEU A 13 4.65 -10.08 2.39
CA LEU A 13 5.64 -10.30 3.45
C LEU A 13 5.18 -9.70 4.78
N GLY A 14 4.53 -8.53 4.74
CA GLY A 14 4.09 -7.83 5.92
C GLY A 14 3.38 -6.52 5.62
N ILE A 15 2.71 -5.95 6.63
CA ILE A 15 1.91 -4.72 6.48
C ILE A 15 2.22 -3.71 7.60
N PRO A 16 3.45 -3.15 7.65
CA PRO A 16 3.80 -2.19 8.68
C PRO A 16 3.00 -0.89 8.54
N THR A 17 2.47 -0.40 9.66
CA THR A 17 1.92 0.96 9.75
C THR A 17 3.05 1.94 10.04
N ILE A 18 3.32 2.88 9.13
CA ILE A 18 4.45 3.81 9.23
C ILE A 18 4.04 5.11 9.95
N TYR A 19 2.86 5.62 9.62
CA TYR A 19 2.29 6.84 10.19
C TYR A 19 0.83 6.59 10.57
N LYS A 20 0.43 7.02 11.76
CA LYS A 20 -0.97 7.04 12.23
C LYS A 20 -1.46 8.49 12.20
N GLY A 21 -2.64 8.75 11.67
CA GLY A 21 -3.20 10.11 11.50
C GLY A 21 -3.38 10.54 10.04
N SER A 22 -3.93 11.75 9.83
CA SER A 22 -4.12 12.34 8.50
C SER A 22 -2.80 12.80 7.89
N LEU A 23 -2.64 12.62 6.58
CA LEU A 23 -1.46 13.06 5.82
C LEU A 23 -1.29 14.58 5.82
N ASN A 24 -2.39 15.34 5.97
CA ASN A 24 -2.39 16.80 5.92
C ASN A 24 -1.53 17.48 6.99
N THR A 25 -1.10 16.74 8.02
CA THR A 25 -0.24 17.26 9.10
C THR A 25 1.07 16.49 9.28
N CYS A 26 1.28 15.41 8.51
CA CYS A 26 2.42 14.52 8.72
C CYS A 26 3.54 14.80 7.72
N VAL A 27 4.66 15.36 8.20
CA VAL A 27 5.91 15.41 7.42
C VAL A 27 6.41 13.98 7.20
N ILE A 28 6.24 13.44 5.99
CA ILE A 28 6.72 12.12 5.64
C ILE A 28 8.24 12.16 5.42
N ARG A 29 8.97 11.41 6.23
CA ARG A 29 10.37 11.08 5.98
C ARG A 29 10.46 9.80 5.15
N ILE A 30 10.95 9.93 3.92
CA ILE A 30 11.10 8.83 2.97
C ILE A 30 11.98 7.70 3.52
N GLY A 31 13.10 8.02 4.18
CA GLY A 31 13.96 7.00 4.80
C GLY A 31 13.24 6.16 5.86
N LYS A 32 12.35 6.78 6.65
CA LYS A 32 11.51 6.03 7.62
C LYS A 32 10.49 5.15 6.90
N LEU A 33 9.95 5.61 5.77
CA LEU A 33 8.97 4.88 4.98
C LEU A 33 9.58 3.60 4.39
N PHE A 34 10.77 3.67 3.79
CA PHE A 34 11.39 2.50 3.16
C PHE A 34 12.09 1.55 4.13
N ARG A 35 12.38 1.98 5.37
CA ARG A 35 13.06 1.14 6.37
C ARG A 35 12.52 -0.29 6.46
N PRO A 36 11.22 -0.56 6.66
CA PRO A 36 10.74 -1.93 6.77
C PRO A 36 10.78 -2.71 5.45
N ALA A 37 10.72 -2.03 4.30
CA ALA A 37 10.88 -2.69 3.00
C ALA A 37 12.32 -3.20 2.83
N ILE A 38 13.30 -2.41 3.27
CA ILE A 38 14.72 -2.78 3.26
C ILE A 38 14.98 -3.91 4.26
N GLU A 39 14.51 -3.76 5.51
CA GLU A 39 14.73 -4.75 6.58
C GLU A 39 14.12 -6.12 6.25
N GLN A 40 13.00 -6.15 5.51
CA GLN A 40 12.33 -7.39 5.10
C GLN A 40 12.67 -7.84 3.68
N GLN A 41 13.64 -7.19 3.02
CA GLN A 41 14.07 -7.51 1.65
C GLN A 41 12.90 -7.58 0.67
N ALA A 42 11.97 -6.63 0.77
CA ALA A 42 10.81 -6.55 -0.10
C ALA A 42 11.23 -6.30 -1.54
N ALA A 43 10.71 -7.10 -2.47
CA ALA A 43 10.93 -6.94 -3.90
C ALA A 43 10.07 -5.80 -4.49
N ALA A 44 8.98 -5.43 -3.82
CA ALA A 44 8.15 -4.30 -4.19
C ALA A 44 7.28 -3.84 -3.00
N ILE A 45 6.69 -2.64 -3.11
CA ILE A 45 5.76 -2.12 -2.10
C ILE A 45 4.47 -1.59 -2.72
N ILE A 46 3.38 -1.61 -1.95
CA ILE A 46 2.17 -0.82 -2.19
C ILE A 46 2.00 0.13 -1.01
N VAL A 47 1.69 1.39 -1.30
CA VAL A 47 1.40 2.40 -0.28
C VAL A 47 -0.11 2.44 -0.05
N ALA A 48 -0.57 2.40 1.19
CA ALA A 48 -1.98 2.50 1.54
C ALA A 48 -2.21 3.63 2.56
N THR A 49 -3.15 4.52 2.28
CA THR A 49 -3.43 5.70 3.11
C THR A 49 -4.92 5.89 3.32
N ASN A 50 -5.33 6.03 4.58
CA ASN A 50 -6.71 6.33 4.92
C ASN A 50 -6.93 7.84 4.93
N HIS A 51 -7.94 8.31 4.19
CA HIS A 51 -8.46 9.68 4.20
C HIS A 51 -9.84 9.65 4.86
N PRO A 52 -9.98 10.17 6.10
CA PRO A 52 -11.27 10.20 6.79
C PRO A 52 -12.20 11.33 6.31
N SER A 53 -11.86 12.07 5.24
CA SER A 53 -12.50 13.33 4.86
C SER A 53 -13.69 13.22 3.88
N SER A 54 -14.27 12.04 3.67
CA SER A 54 -15.50 11.83 2.87
C SER A 54 -15.40 12.10 1.36
N ASP A 55 -14.21 12.44 0.84
CA ASP A 55 -13.89 12.47 -0.59
C ASP A 55 -12.58 11.68 -0.82
N PRO A 56 -12.62 10.52 -1.51
CA PRO A 56 -11.44 9.72 -1.81
C PRO A 56 -10.60 10.28 -2.96
N LYS A 57 -10.93 11.47 -3.50
CA LYS A 57 -10.04 12.13 -4.46
C LYS A 57 -8.66 12.31 -3.82
N PRO A 58 -7.58 11.86 -4.49
CA PRO A 58 -6.24 12.11 -4.00
C PRO A 58 -6.05 13.60 -3.86
N ALA A 59 -5.71 14.04 -2.66
CA ALA A 59 -5.34 15.41 -2.42
C ALA A 59 -4.07 15.72 -3.23
N THR A 60 -3.83 16.99 -3.55
CA THR A 60 -2.59 17.41 -4.24
C THR A 60 -1.36 16.92 -3.48
N GLU A 61 -1.48 16.86 -2.16
CA GLU A 61 -0.52 16.37 -1.19
C GLU A 61 -0.24 14.87 -1.36
N ASP A 62 -1.25 14.04 -1.60
CA ASP A 62 -1.05 12.60 -1.85
C ASP A 62 -0.18 12.41 -3.09
N VAL A 63 -0.53 13.06 -4.20
CA VAL A 63 0.22 12.95 -5.46
C VAL A 63 1.66 13.44 -5.28
N ALA A 64 1.86 14.55 -4.57
CA ALA A 64 3.19 15.08 -4.29
C ALA A 64 4.04 14.09 -3.47
N VAL A 65 3.46 13.50 -2.43
CA VAL A 65 4.11 12.46 -1.62
C VAL A 65 4.42 11.23 -2.48
N THR A 66 3.46 10.73 -3.25
CA THR A 66 3.64 9.56 -4.12
C THR A 66 4.78 9.78 -5.11
N ARG A 67 4.93 10.98 -5.67
CA ARG A 67 6.07 11.33 -6.54
C ARG A 67 7.41 11.18 -5.82
N GLN A 68 7.53 11.71 -4.60
CA GLN A 68 8.76 11.59 -3.80
C GLN A 68 9.06 10.12 -3.47
N ILE A 69 8.03 9.33 -3.12
CA ILE A 69 8.18 7.90 -2.85
C ILE A 69 8.70 7.18 -4.10
N ILE A 70 8.11 7.41 -5.27
CA ILE A 70 8.54 6.78 -6.54
C ILE A 70 9.97 7.20 -6.92
N GLN A 71 10.34 8.46 -6.71
CA GLN A 71 11.72 8.90 -6.98
C GLN A 71 12.72 8.14 -6.10
N ALA A 72 12.45 8.03 -4.81
CA ALA A 72 13.31 7.27 -3.90
C ALA A 72 13.31 5.77 -4.19
N SER A 73 12.16 5.23 -4.58
CA SER A 73 12.00 3.82 -4.92
C SER A 73 12.94 3.38 -6.05
N ARG A 74 13.20 4.27 -7.01
CA ARG A 74 14.15 4.04 -8.13
C ARG A 74 15.59 3.99 -7.66
N ILE A 75 15.95 4.81 -6.68
CA ILE A 75 17.31 4.83 -6.10
C ILE A 75 17.54 3.56 -5.27
N LEU A 76 16.51 3.12 -4.56
CA LEU A 76 16.57 1.95 -3.67
C LEU A 76 16.35 0.61 -4.39
N ASP A 77 15.98 0.63 -5.67
CA ASP A 77 15.56 -0.54 -6.45
C ASP A 77 14.42 -1.35 -5.81
N ILE A 78 13.49 -0.65 -5.16
CA ILE A 78 12.28 -1.25 -4.55
C ILE A 78 11.07 -0.60 -5.22
N PRO A 79 10.52 -1.18 -6.30
CA PRO A 79 9.46 -0.54 -7.06
C PRO A 79 8.16 -0.38 -6.25
N VAL A 80 7.50 0.75 -6.46
CA VAL A 80 6.14 1.01 -5.94
C VAL A 80 5.13 0.48 -6.96
N MET A 81 4.34 -0.52 -6.56
CA MET A 81 3.34 -1.12 -7.42
C MET A 81 2.10 -0.25 -7.56
N ASP A 82 1.70 0.41 -6.48
CA ASP A 82 0.57 1.34 -6.46
C ASP A 82 0.61 2.20 -5.18
N HIS A 83 -0.18 3.27 -5.18
CA HIS A 83 -0.59 4.00 -3.98
C HIS A 83 -2.12 3.99 -3.92
N ILE A 84 -2.68 3.32 -2.92
CA ILE A 84 -4.11 3.23 -2.70
C ILE A 84 -4.53 4.25 -1.64
N VAL A 85 -5.39 5.19 -2.03
CA VAL A 85 -6.10 6.10 -1.12
C VAL A 85 -7.43 5.45 -0.74
N ILE A 86 -7.73 5.35 0.54
CA ILE A 86 -8.88 4.63 1.10
C ILE A 86 -9.76 5.63 1.86
N ASP A 87 -11.07 5.56 1.64
CA ASP A 87 -12.12 6.29 2.37
C ASP A 87 -13.27 5.32 2.73
N THR A 88 -14.29 5.79 3.42
CA THR A 88 -15.46 5.04 3.87
C THR A 88 -16.18 4.36 2.70
N GLY A 89 -15.91 3.08 2.50
CA GLY A 89 -16.53 2.19 1.52
C GLY A 89 -15.94 2.32 0.11
N ARG A 90 -14.86 3.10 -0.07
CA ARG A 90 -14.29 3.42 -1.37
C ARG A 90 -12.78 3.45 -1.32
N TYR A 91 -12.15 3.22 -2.46
CA TYR A 91 -10.72 3.43 -2.63
C TYR A 91 -10.45 4.05 -4.00
N VAL A 92 -9.26 4.62 -4.14
CA VAL A 92 -8.72 5.12 -5.40
C VAL A 92 -7.31 4.59 -5.56
N SER A 93 -7.06 3.89 -6.66
CA SER A 93 -5.71 3.61 -7.14
C SER A 93 -5.17 4.84 -7.86
N LEU A 94 -4.04 5.35 -7.37
CA LEU A 94 -3.32 6.44 -8.03
C LEU A 94 -2.74 5.97 -9.37
N LYS A 95 -2.31 4.71 -9.46
CA LYS A 95 -1.80 4.12 -10.70
C LYS A 95 -2.87 3.97 -11.77
N GLU A 96 -4.07 3.49 -11.44
CA GLU A 96 -5.18 3.41 -12.40
C GLU A 96 -5.60 4.78 -12.92
N ARG A 97 -5.41 5.83 -12.11
CA ARG A 97 -5.60 7.23 -12.54
C ARG A 97 -4.43 7.81 -13.33
N GLY A 98 -3.35 7.06 -13.56
CA GLY A 98 -2.15 7.51 -14.26
C GLY A 98 -1.28 8.49 -13.45
N LEU A 99 -1.55 8.67 -12.16
CA LEU A 99 -0.94 9.71 -11.32
C LEU A 99 -0.07 9.06 -10.25
N PRO A 100 1.25 9.32 -10.15
CA PRO A 100 2.19 9.80 -11.15
C PRO A 100 2.91 8.62 -11.85
N PHE A 101 2.25 7.47 -11.97
CA PHE A 101 2.85 6.20 -12.42
C PHE A 101 3.02 6.07 -13.95
N GLY A 102 2.43 6.99 -14.74
CA GLY A 102 2.36 6.87 -16.22
C GLY A 102 1.42 5.77 -16.69
N ASP A 103 1.35 5.50 -18.00
CA ASP A 103 0.31 4.68 -18.66
C ASP A 103 0.40 3.16 -18.43
N ARG A 104 1.11 2.68 -17.41
CA ARG A 104 1.18 1.25 -17.11
C ARG A 104 0.18 0.85 -16.04
N THR A 105 -0.97 0.36 -16.47
CA THR A 105 -1.92 -0.33 -15.59
C THR A 105 -1.35 -1.71 -15.23
N ALA A 106 -1.20 -2.01 -13.94
CA ALA A 106 -0.95 -3.37 -13.49
C ALA A 106 -1.99 -3.71 -12.43
N TYR A 107 -2.70 -4.82 -12.63
CA TYR A 107 -3.73 -5.27 -11.72
C TYR A 107 -3.11 -5.90 -10.46
N LEU A 108 -3.65 -5.54 -9.29
CA LEU A 108 -3.26 -6.15 -8.02
C LEU A 108 -3.79 -7.59 -7.93
N SER A 109 -3.05 -8.47 -7.26
CA SER A 109 -3.49 -9.85 -7.03
C SER A 109 -4.69 -9.91 -6.08
N GLN A 110 -5.48 -11.01 -6.16
CA GLN A 110 -6.64 -11.22 -5.28
C GLN A 110 -6.26 -11.16 -3.79
N GLN A 111 -5.08 -11.66 -3.43
CA GLN A 111 -4.56 -11.61 -2.06
C GLN A 111 -4.37 -10.17 -1.60
N VAL A 112 -3.72 -9.35 -2.42
CA VAL A 112 -3.53 -7.92 -2.14
C VAL A 112 -4.88 -7.20 -2.02
N TRP A 113 -5.83 -7.52 -2.90
CA TRP A 113 -7.20 -6.98 -2.84
C TRP A 113 -7.91 -7.31 -1.54
N SER A 114 -7.87 -8.57 -1.10
CA SER A 114 -8.46 -8.99 0.17
C SER A 114 -7.81 -8.25 1.35
N THR A 115 -6.48 -8.07 1.32
CA THR A 115 -5.76 -7.35 2.38
C THR A 115 -6.12 -5.87 2.44
N VAL A 116 -6.17 -5.17 1.30
CA VAL A 116 -6.59 -3.77 1.25
C VAL A 116 -8.01 -3.61 1.81
N THR A 117 -8.90 -4.56 1.51
CA THR A 117 -10.28 -4.60 2.03
C THR A 117 -10.34 -4.86 3.54
N MET A 118 -9.46 -5.70 4.09
CA MET A 118 -9.38 -5.95 5.54
C MET A 118 -8.88 -4.74 6.31
N LEU A 119 -7.89 -4.02 5.77
CA LEU A 119 -7.40 -2.77 6.34
C LEU A 119 -8.52 -1.70 6.44
N PHE A 120 -9.54 -1.82 5.59
CA PHE A 120 -10.69 -0.92 5.52
C PHE A 120 -11.80 -1.27 6.55
N SER A 121 -12.17 -2.56 6.69
CA SER A 121 -13.35 -2.96 7.46
C SER A 121 -13.12 -3.08 8.98
N GLY A 122 -11.88 -2.98 9.46
CA GLY A 122 -11.53 -3.34 10.85
C GLY A 122 -11.79 -4.82 11.18
N TYR A 123 -12.06 -5.64 10.17
CA TYR A 123 -12.46 -7.04 10.28
C TYR A 123 -11.31 -7.92 9.79
N LEU A 124 -10.64 -8.62 10.71
CA LEU A 124 -9.87 -9.81 10.36
C LEU A 124 -10.89 -10.90 9.99
N PRO A 125 -10.77 -11.61 8.86
CA PRO A 125 -11.61 -12.78 8.64
C PRO A 125 -11.31 -13.81 9.74
N PRO A 126 -12.31 -14.46 10.34
CA PRO A 126 -12.05 -15.69 11.07
C PRO A 126 -11.42 -16.68 10.08
N ALA A 127 -10.35 -17.35 10.51
CA ALA A 127 -9.63 -18.34 9.72
C ALA A 127 -10.64 -19.26 9.00
N ARG A 128 -10.81 -19.07 7.70
CA ARG A 128 -11.59 -19.97 6.86
C ARG A 128 -10.66 -20.53 5.81
N THR A 129 -10.46 -21.83 5.97
CA THR A 129 -9.85 -22.78 5.06
C THR A 129 -10.32 -22.49 3.63
N VAL A 130 -9.41 -22.03 2.78
CA VAL A 130 -9.57 -22.20 1.34
C VAL A 130 -8.99 -23.57 1.04
N SER A 131 -9.83 -24.46 0.51
CA SER A 131 -9.46 -25.80 0.07
C SER A 131 -8.18 -25.73 -0.76
N GLY A 132 -7.07 -26.24 -0.22
CA GLY A 132 -5.91 -26.59 -1.02
C GLY A 132 -4.53 -26.32 -0.46
N LEU A 133 -4.33 -25.48 0.56
CA LEU A 133 -3.00 -25.32 1.19
C LEU A 133 -3.13 -24.77 2.61
N SER A 134 -2.82 -25.63 3.58
CA SER A 134 -2.71 -25.29 5.00
C SER A 134 -1.55 -24.32 5.22
N ILE A 135 -1.84 -23.09 5.66
CA ILE A 135 -0.84 -22.22 6.28
C ILE A 135 -1.03 -22.36 7.79
N ILE A 136 -0.10 -23.08 8.41
CA ILE A 136 0.06 -23.13 9.86
C ILE A 136 0.95 -21.94 10.24
N LEU A 137 0.45 -21.05 11.10
CA LEU A 137 1.31 -20.21 11.92
C LEU A 137 0.73 -20.23 13.34
N ALA A 138 1.56 -20.75 14.25
CA ALA A 138 1.39 -20.78 15.69
C ALA A 138 1.51 -19.38 16.32
#